data_AF-A0A0C4DW65-F1
#
_entry.id   AF-A0A0C4DW65-F1
#
_cell.length_a   1.000
_cell.length_b   1.000
_cell.length_c   1.000
_cell.angle_alpha   90.00
_cell.angle_beta   90.00
_cell.angle_gamma   90.00
#
_symmetry.space_group_name_H-M   'P 1'
#
loop_
_entity.id
_entity.type
_entity.pdbx_description
1 polymer ?
#
loop_
_entity_poly.entity_id
_entity_poly.type
_entity_poly.pdbx_seq_one_letter_code
_entity_poly.pdbx_strand_id
1 'polypeptide(L)'
;MSANNEQFYLRYYSGHSGRFGHEFLEFDFRVVGDGRSAVARYANNSNYRNDSLIRKEMSVSSLVVDEIKRIVKLSEILKEDDKKWPPKNKDGKQELEIKIGNDHISFETAKIGSLVDVNESADPEGLRVFYYLVQDLKALVFSLIALHFKIKPIS
;
A
#
# COMPACT_ATOMS: atom_id res chain seq x y z
N MET A 1 -10.25 18.21 23.54
CA MET A 1 -10.22 18.68 22.13
C MET A 1 -10.04 17.44 21.27
N SER A 2 -10.99 17.16 20.37
CA SER A 2 -11.14 15.88 19.69
C SER A 2 -10.02 15.63 18.66
N ALA A 3 -9.06 14.79 19.01
CA ALA A 3 -7.99 14.31 18.13
C ALA A 3 -8.48 13.39 16.98
N ASN A 4 -9.79 13.07 16.93
CA ASN A 4 -10.31 11.93 16.15
C ASN A 4 -10.90 12.26 14.77
N ASN A 5 -10.77 13.49 14.25
CA ASN A 5 -11.39 13.84 12.96
C ASN A 5 -10.39 14.18 11.85
N GLU A 6 -9.14 13.74 12.00
CA GLU A 6 -8.13 13.90 10.96
C GLU A 6 -8.46 12.97 9.79
N GLN A 7 -8.76 13.56 8.63
CA GLN A 7 -9.00 12.81 7.39
C GLN A 7 -7.82 11.87 7.13
N PHE A 8 -8.12 10.60 6.92
CA PHE A 8 -7.14 9.58 6.64
C PHE A 8 -7.57 8.72 5.46
N TYR A 9 -6.66 8.59 4.50
CA TYR A 9 -6.77 7.70 3.37
C TYR A 9 -5.39 7.15 3.03
N LEU A 10 -5.32 5.87 2.73
CA LEU A 10 -4.11 5.22 2.23
C LEU A 10 -4.53 4.24 1.14
N ARG A 11 -3.87 4.27 -0.01
CA ARG A 11 -4.01 3.28 -1.08
C ARG A 11 -2.63 2.85 -1.56
N TYR A 12 -2.46 1.55 -1.73
CA TYR A 12 -1.30 0.97 -2.37
C TYR A 12 -1.76 0.10 -3.53
N TYR A 13 -1.08 0.24 -4.66
CA TYR A 13 -1.25 -0.59 -5.83
C TYR A 13 0.11 -1.11 -6.30
N SER A 14 0.13 -2.36 -6.76
CA SER A 14 1.28 -2.93 -7.45
C SER A 14 0.79 -3.88 -8.51
N GLY A 15 1.13 -3.64 -9.76
CA GLY A 15 0.68 -4.50 -10.84
C GLY A 15 1.47 -4.35 -12.12
N HIS A 16 1.26 -5.33 -12.99
CA HIS A 16 1.90 -5.40 -14.29
C HIS A 16 0.97 -6.10 -15.29
N SER A 17 1.13 -5.78 -16.57
CA SER A 17 0.39 -6.43 -17.65
C SER A 17 1.36 -7.29 -18.46
N GLY A 18 1.30 -8.60 -18.24
CA GLY A 18 2.14 -9.57 -18.90
C GLY A 18 1.41 -10.33 -20.01
N ARG A 19 2.08 -11.34 -20.56
CA ARG A 19 1.53 -12.25 -21.57
C ARG A 19 0.25 -12.96 -21.11
N PHE A 20 0.11 -13.18 -19.81
CA PHE A 20 -0.99 -13.92 -19.20
C PHE A 20 -2.10 -13.02 -18.64
N GLY A 21 -2.10 -11.74 -19.01
CA GLY A 21 -3.08 -10.77 -18.57
C GLY A 21 -2.54 -9.82 -17.50
N HIS A 22 -3.46 -9.14 -16.83
CA HIS A 22 -3.16 -8.14 -15.82
C HIS A 22 -3.10 -8.78 -14.43
N GLU A 23 -1.96 -8.71 -13.78
CA GLU A 23 -1.76 -9.18 -12.41
C GLU A 23 -1.50 -7.99 -11.49
N PHE A 24 -2.22 -7.94 -10.37
CA PHE A 24 -2.08 -6.84 -9.43
C PHE A 24 -2.47 -7.23 -8.00
N LEU A 25 -1.92 -6.47 -7.07
CA LEU A 25 -2.31 -6.39 -5.68
C LEU A 25 -2.69 -4.93 -5.39
N GLU A 26 -3.86 -4.71 -4.83
CA GLU A 26 -4.33 -3.40 -4.39
C GLU A 26 -4.99 -3.50 -3.02
N PHE A 27 -4.72 -2.53 -2.17
CA PHE A 27 -5.48 -2.35 -0.95
C PHE A 27 -5.61 -0.87 -0.60
N ASP A 28 -6.70 -0.52 0.08
CA ASP A 28 -6.91 0.81 0.59
C ASP A 28 -7.62 0.82 1.95
N PHE A 29 -7.36 1.88 2.70
CA PHE A 29 -8.00 2.20 3.97
C PHE A 29 -8.60 3.58 3.89
N ARG A 30 -9.89 3.69 4.21
CA ARG A 30 -10.61 4.96 4.25
C ARG A 30 -11.36 5.09 5.56
N VAL A 31 -11.02 6.11 6.34
CA VAL A 31 -11.80 6.44 7.55
C VAL A 31 -13.22 6.84 7.16
N VAL A 32 -14.20 6.33 7.92
CA VAL A 32 -15.63 6.57 7.68
C VAL A 32 -16.32 7.11 8.93
N GLY A 33 -17.47 7.76 8.73
CA GLY A 33 -18.32 8.24 9.82
C GLY A 33 -17.64 9.27 10.70
N ASP A 34 -17.63 9.02 12.01
CA ASP A 34 -17.10 9.89 13.05
C ASP A 34 -15.63 9.62 13.39
N GLY A 35 -14.91 8.88 12.54
CA GLY A 35 -13.50 8.56 12.74
C GLY A 35 -13.24 7.31 13.57
N ARG A 36 -14.27 6.60 14.06
CA ARG A 36 -14.11 5.41 14.91
C ARG A 36 -13.78 4.13 14.16
N SER A 37 -13.96 4.12 12.83
CA SER A 37 -13.63 2.97 11.99
C SER A 37 -13.15 3.41 10.61
N ALA A 38 -12.52 2.46 9.92
CA ALA A 38 -12.18 2.59 8.52
C ALA A 38 -12.67 1.38 7.73
N VAL A 39 -13.02 1.60 6.47
CA VAL A 39 -13.24 0.53 5.51
C VAL A 39 -11.87 0.16 4.93
N ALA A 40 -11.52 -1.11 5.04
CA ALA A 40 -10.32 -1.70 4.44
C ALA A 40 -10.76 -2.58 3.26
N ARG A 41 -10.25 -2.30 2.06
CA ARG A 41 -10.53 -3.07 0.85
C ARG A 41 -9.24 -3.71 0.36
N TYR A 42 -9.37 -4.92 -0.15
CA TYR A 42 -8.28 -5.72 -0.68
C TYR A 42 -8.71 -6.37 -1.99
N ALA A 43 -7.87 -6.24 -3.01
CA ALA A 43 -8.02 -6.91 -4.28
C ALA A 43 -6.70 -7.55 -4.69
N ASN A 44 -6.74 -8.82 -5.09
CA ASN A 44 -5.58 -9.50 -5.65
C ASN A 44 -6.00 -10.34 -6.85
N ASN A 45 -5.37 -10.05 -7.98
CA ASN A 45 -5.45 -10.83 -9.21
C ASN A 45 -4.09 -11.46 -9.52
N SER A 46 -3.94 -12.74 -9.24
CA SER A 46 -2.82 -13.55 -9.71
C SER A 46 -3.36 -14.50 -10.78
N ASN A 47 -2.89 -14.37 -12.02
CA ASN A 47 -3.26 -15.30 -13.10
C ASN A 47 -2.53 -16.65 -12.96
N TYR A 48 -1.77 -16.82 -11.88
CA TYR A 48 -1.18 -18.10 -11.49
C TYR A 48 -2.27 -19.14 -11.23
N ARG A 49 -2.20 -20.28 -11.94
CA ARG A 49 -3.08 -21.46 -11.79
C ARG A 49 -4.59 -21.22 -12.00
N ASN A 50 -4.99 -20.19 -12.77
CA ASN A 50 -6.40 -19.79 -12.94
C ASN A 50 -7.09 -19.43 -11.62
N ASP A 51 -6.35 -18.91 -10.63
CA ASP A 51 -6.99 -18.41 -9.43
C ASP A 51 -7.94 -17.25 -9.77
N SER A 52 -9.11 -17.26 -9.12
CA SER A 52 -10.10 -16.20 -9.31
C SER A 52 -9.70 -14.95 -8.55
N LEU A 53 -10.00 -13.79 -9.13
CA LEU A 53 -9.80 -12.49 -8.51
C LEU A 53 -10.36 -12.45 -7.08
N ILE A 54 -9.48 -12.26 -6.09
CA ILE A 54 -9.86 -12.16 -4.69
C ILE A 54 -10.25 -10.72 -4.41
N ARG A 55 -11.48 -10.48 -3.98
CA ARG A 55 -11.95 -9.18 -3.47
C ARG A 55 -12.49 -9.36 -2.06
N LYS A 56 -12.02 -8.54 -1.13
CA LYS A 56 -12.43 -8.55 0.27
C LYS A 56 -12.59 -7.14 0.80
N GLU A 57 -13.57 -6.96 1.66
CA GLU A 57 -13.86 -5.70 2.33
C GLU A 57 -14.20 -5.99 3.78
N MET A 58 -13.59 -5.24 4.70
CA MET A 58 -13.85 -5.33 6.14
C MET A 58 -13.84 -3.94 6.77
N SER A 59 -14.50 -3.81 7.91
CA SER A 59 -14.34 -2.65 8.78
C SER A 59 -13.26 -2.92 9.81
N VAL A 60 -12.33 -1.98 9.97
CA VAL A 60 -11.30 -2.00 11.02
C VAL A 60 -11.58 -0.91 12.05
N SER A 61 -11.17 -1.16 13.30
CA SER A 61 -11.31 -0.18 14.38
C SER A 61 -10.34 0.99 14.20
N SER A 62 -10.63 2.11 14.86
CA SER A 62 -9.72 3.27 14.89
C SER A 62 -8.32 2.92 15.39
N LEU A 63 -8.17 1.92 16.27
CA LEU A 63 -6.84 1.48 16.75
C LEU A 63 -5.96 0.96 15.61
N VAL A 64 -6.54 0.26 14.63
CA VAL A 64 -5.79 -0.20 13.45
C VAL A 64 -5.41 0.99 12.58
N VAL A 65 -6.29 1.98 12.45
CA VAL A 65 -6.01 3.22 11.70
C VAL A 65 -4.88 4.01 12.35
N ASP A 66 -4.92 4.16 13.67
CA ASP A 66 -3.89 4.87 14.44
C ASP A 66 -2.53 4.17 14.31
N GLU A 67 -2.51 2.84 14.26
CA GLU A 67 -1.29 2.07 14.03
C GLU A 67 -0.76 2.25 12.60
N ILE A 68 -1.63 2.27 11.58
CA ILE A 68 -1.19 2.57 10.21
C ILE A 68 -0.62 4.00 10.13
N LYS A 69 -1.28 4.98 10.76
CA LYS A 69 -0.77 6.36 10.85
C LYS A 69 0.60 6.39 11.55
N ARG A 70 0.78 5.60 12.61
CA ARG A 70 2.07 5.49 13.32
C ARG A 70 3.16 4.93 12.41
N ILE A 71 2.89 3.85 11.68
CA ILE A 71 3.82 3.24 10.71
C ILE A 71 4.22 4.26 9.63
N VAL A 72 3.24 4.96 9.04
CA VAL A 72 3.50 6.00 8.03
C VAL A 72 4.32 7.16 8.57
N LYS A 73 4.03 7.64 9.78
CA LYS A 73 4.77 8.75 10.38
C LYS A 73 6.21 8.35 10.74
N LEU A 74 6.41 7.12 11.22
CA LEU A 74 7.74 6.61 11.58
C LEU A 74 8.62 6.29 10.38
N SER A 75 8.04 5.92 9.24
CA SER A 75 8.83 5.72 8.01
C SER A 75 9.36 7.04 7.44
N GLU A 76 8.80 8.18 7.85
CA GLU A 76 9.11 9.51 7.29
C GLU A 76 8.77 9.67 5.80
N ILE A 77 7.99 8.75 5.21
CA ILE A 77 7.62 8.74 3.79
C ILE A 77 6.99 10.05 3.30
N LEU A 78 6.34 10.81 4.18
CA LEU A 78 5.71 12.10 3.85
C LEU A 78 6.72 13.20 3.52
N LYS A 79 8.02 12.97 3.79
CA LYS A 79 9.12 13.89 3.47
C LYS A 79 9.79 13.56 2.12
N GLU A 80 9.45 12.43 1.52
CA GLU A 80 10.06 11.93 0.29
C GLU A 80 9.39 12.49 -0.98
N ASP A 81 10.06 12.36 -2.12
CA ASP A 81 9.61 12.84 -3.42
C ASP A 81 10.01 11.84 -4.52
N ASP A 82 9.08 11.46 -5.39
CA ASP A 82 9.27 10.42 -6.41
C ASP A 82 9.87 10.92 -7.74
N LYS A 83 10.21 12.21 -7.88
CA LYS A 83 10.74 12.78 -9.13
C LYS A 83 11.97 12.08 -9.69
N LYS A 84 12.77 11.44 -8.82
CA LYS A 84 13.99 10.71 -9.19
C LYS A 84 13.81 9.20 -9.19
N TRP A 85 12.61 8.71 -8.85
CA TRP A 85 12.36 7.28 -8.79
C TRP A 85 12.22 6.70 -10.21
N PRO A 86 12.53 5.41 -10.41
CA PRO A 86 12.40 4.78 -11.71
C PRO A 86 10.95 4.87 -12.22
N PRO A 87 10.70 5.34 -13.45
CA PRO A 87 9.35 5.43 -13.99
C PRO A 87 8.78 4.03 -14.30
N LYS A 88 7.45 3.91 -14.35
CA LYS A 88 6.77 2.66 -14.75
C LYS A 88 7.38 2.07 -16.03
N ASN A 89 7.54 0.75 -16.03
CA ASN A 89 8.14 0.03 -17.15
C ASN A 89 7.33 -1.23 -17.50
N LYS A 90 7.88 -2.07 -18.39
CA LYS A 90 7.26 -3.32 -18.84
C LYS A 90 7.03 -4.34 -17.70
N ASP A 91 7.85 -4.27 -16.64
CA ASP A 91 7.82 -5.19 -15.51
C ASP A 91 6.77 -4.78 -14.47
N GLY A 92 6.23 -3.57 -14.61
CA GLY A 92 5.07 -3.08 -13.88
C GLY A 92 5.26 -1.71 -13.27
N LYS A 93 4.35 -1.41 -12.34
CA LYS A 93 4.39 -0.20 -11.52
C LYS A 93 3.90 -0.45 -10.11
N GLN A 94 4.28 0.45 -9.23
CA GLN A 94 3.77 0.59 -7.87
C GLN A 94 3.24 2.01 -7.70
N GLU A 95 2.13 2.14 -6.98
CA GLU A 95 1.56 3.43 -6.60
C GLU A 95 1.31 3.43 -5.10
N LEU A 96 1.58 4.55 -4.45
CA LEU A 96 1.24 4.79 -3.05
C LEU A 96 0.64 6.17 -2.93
N GLU A 97 -0.58 6.24 -2.42
CA GLU A 97 -1.27 7.49 -2.15
C GLU A 97 -1.63 7.53 -0.68
N ILE A 98 -1.25 8.59 0.02
CA ILE A 98 -1.54 8.77 1.44
C ILE A 98 -2.02 10.20 1.69
N LYS A 99 -3.15 10.33 2.37
CA LYS A 99 -3.64 11.58 2.93
C LYS A 99 -3.75 11.45 4.45
N ILE A 100 -3.04 12.29 5.20
CA ILE A 100 -3.11 12.37 6.66
C ILE A 100 -3.25 13.84 7.06
N GLY A 101 -4.44 14.23 7.51
CA GLY A 101 -4.71 15.63 7.86
C GLY A 101 -4.57 16.54 6.65
N ASN A 102 -3.57 17.42 6.69
CA ASN A 102 -3.26 18.35 5.60
C ASN A 102 -2.20 17.82 4.63
N ASP A 103 -1.48 16.76 5.00
CA ASP A 103 -0.44 16.17 4.16
C ASP A 103 -1.06 15.22 3.15
N HIS A 104 -0.66 15.34 1.89
CA HIS A 104 -1.08 14.46 0.80
C HIS A 104 0.12 14.18 -0.11
N ILE A 105 0.45 12.89 -0.24
CA ILE A 105 1.45 12.40 -1.19
C ILE A 105 0.80 11.42 -2.16
N SER A 106 1.34 11.36 -3.37
CA SER A 106 0.98 10.39 -4.39
C SER A 106 2.23 10.06 -5.19
N PHE A 107 2.74 8.84 -5.04
CA PHE A 107 3.94 8.36 -5.72
C PHE A 107 3.61 7.34 -6.81
N GLU A 108 4.34 7.37 -7.93
CA GLU A 108 4.37 6.32 -8.96
C GLU A 108 5.83 5.92 -9.24
N THR A 109 6.13 4.62 -9.15
CA THR A 109 7.47 4.08 -9.49
C THR A 109 7.35 2.75 -10.24
N ALA A 110 8.42 2.32 -10.90
CA ALA A 110 8.57 0.97 -11.40
C ALA A 110 8.46 -0.06 -10.28
N LYS A 111 8.19 -1.31 -10.64
CA LYS A 111 8.23 -2.42 -9.68
C LYS A 111 9.64 -2.63 -9.16
N ILE A 112 9.81 -2.56 -7.84
CA ILE A 112 11.08 -2.81 -7.14
C ILE A 112 11.14 -4.29 -6.76
N GLY A 113 12.14 -5.01 -7.25
CA GLY A 113 12.32 -6.43 -6.98
C GLY A 113 13.16 -6.70 -5.74
N SER A 114 14.18 -5.88 -5.51
CA SER A 114 15.18 -6.09 -4.46
C SER A 114 15.81 -4.79 -3.96
N LEU A 115 16.61 -4.89 -2.89
CA LEU A 115 17.45 -3.78 -2.42
C LEU A 115 18.56 -3.40 -3.41
N VAL A 116 18.91 -4.27 -4.37
CA VAL A 116 19.86 -3.92 -5.43
C VAL A 116 19.26 -2.83 -6.31
N ASP A 117 18.01 -3.00 -6.76
CA ASP A 117 17.29 -2.00 -7.56
C ASP A 117 17.18 -0.66 -6.83
N VAL A 118 17.01 -0.69 -5.50
CA VAL A 118 16.98 0.50 -4.66
C VAL A 118 18.33 1.21 -4.64
N ASN A 119 19.41 0.45 -4.39
CA ASN A 119 20.76 1.01 -4.28
C ASN A 119 21.30 1.55 -5.62
N GLU A 120 20.85 1.02 -6.74
CA GLU A 120 21.22 1.48 -8.09
C GLU A 120 20.35 2.64 -8.60
N SER A 121 19.33 3.06 -7.85
CA SER A 121 18.45 4.17 -8.24
C SER A 121 19.09 5.54 -8.09
N ALA A 122 18.48 6.57 -8.69
CA ALA A 122 18.91 7.96 -8.57
C ALA A 122 18.53 8.61 -7.21
N ASP A 123 17.76 7.90 -6.38
CA ASP A 123 17.41 8.30 -5.02
C ASP A 123 17.30 7.08 -4.07
N PRO A 124 18.44 6.46 -3.69
CA PRO A 124 18.43 5.25 -2.89
C PRO A 124 17.82 5.41 -1.49
N GLU A 125 17.90 6.60 -0.88
CA GLU A 125 17.40 6.84 0.47
C GLU A 125 15.86 6.89 0.48
N GLY A 126 15.25 7.74 -0.36
CA GLY A 126 13.79 7.85 -0.44
C GLY A 126 13.15 6.56 -0.94
N LEU A 127 13.78 5.90 -1.93
CA LEU A 127 13.26 4.63 -2.45
C LEU A 127 13.38 3.48 -1.44
N ARG A 128 14.37 3.53 -0.53
CA ARG A 128 14.48 2.56 0.59
C ARG A 128 13.39 2.77 1.63
N VAL A 129 13.06 4.02 1.96
CA VAL A 129 11.93 4.37 2.82
C VAL A 129 10.62 3.81 2.25
N PHE A 130 10.37 4.04 0.95
CA PHE A 130 9.23 3.47 0.25
C PHE A 130 9.21 1.93 0.29
N TYR A 131 10.35 1.30 -0.02
CA TYR A 131 10.49 -0.15 -0.07
C TYR A 131 10.14 -0.83 1.27
N TYR A 132 10.63 -0.31 2.40
CA TYR A 132 10.32 -0.87 3.71
C TYR A 132 8.89 -0.56 4.17
N LEU A 133 8.40 0.67 3.97
CA LEU A 133 7.03 1.01 4.30
C LEU A 133 6.02 0.09 3.59
N VAL A 134 6.23 -0.17 2.30
CA VAL A 134 5.35 -1.07 1.52
C VAL A 134 5.35 -2.49 2.11
N GLN A 135 6.49 -2.98 2.60
CA GLN A 135 6.56 -4.29 3.24
C GLN A 135 5.80 -4.33 4.56
N ASP A 136 5.96 -3.31 5.41
CA ASP A 136 5.23 -3.22 6.68
C ASP A 136 3.71 -3.16 6.45
N LEU A 137 3.27 -2.36 5.47
CA LEU A 137 1.86 -2.26 5.09
C LEU A 137 1.32 -3.59 4.57
N LYS A 138 2.06 -4.27 3.68
CA LYS A 138 1.68 -5.59 3.17
C LYS A 138 1.57 -6.61 4.30
N ALA A 139 2.54 -6.64 5.22
CA ALA A 139 2.54 -7.57 6.35
C ALA A 139 1.29 -7.38 7.23
N LEU A 140 0.93 -6.13 7.53
CA LEU A 140 -0.29 -5.81 8.27
C LEU A 140 -1.55 -6.24 7.50
N VAL A 141 -1.69 -5.85 6.23
CA VAL A 141 -2.86 -6.17 5.40
C VAL A 141 -3.04 -7.67 5.24
N PHE A 142 -1.97 -8.40 4.93
CA PHE A 142 -2.00 -9.85 4.79
C PHE A 142 -2.41 -10.54 6.10
N SER A 143 -1.92 -10.05 7.24
CA SER A 143 -2.34 -10.57 8.55
C SER A 143 -3.83 -10.34 8.81
N LEU A 144 -4.35 -9.14 8.52
CA LEU A 144 -5.76 -8.82 8.70
C LEU A 144 -6.65 -9.68 7.79
N ILE A 145 -6.31 -9.79 6.50
CA ILE A 145 -7.07 -10.58 5.53
C ILE A 145 -7.04 -12.07 5.87
N ALA A 146 -5.87 -12.60 6.25
CA ALA A 146 -5.72 -14.00 6.61
C ALA A 146 -6.53 -14.38 7.85
N LEU A 147 -6.43 -13.58 8.92
CA LEU A 147 -7.11 -13.86 10.18
C LEU A 147 -8.62 -13.65 10.06
N HIS A 148 -9.06 -12.60 9.38
CA HIS A 148 -10.48 -12.27 9.28
C HIS A 148 -11.24 -13.19 8.32
N PHE A 149 -10.68 -13.45 7.13
CA PHE A 149 -11.36 -14.24 6.10
C PHE A 149 -10.92 -15.71 6.04
N LYS A 150 -9.91 -16.11 6.81
CA LYS A 150 -9.33 -17.48 6.80
C LYS A 150 -8.87 -17.92 5.41
N ILE A 151 -8.35 -16.98 4.62
CA ILE A 151 -7.78 -17.24 3.29
C ILE A 151 -6.27 -17.04 3.33
N LYS A 152 -5.53 -17.74 2.46
CA LYS A 152 -4.13 -17.40 2.23
C LYS A 152 -4.08 -16.13 1.38
N PRO A 153 -3.48 -15.03 1.85
CA PRO A 153 -3.13 -13.92 0.99
C PRO A 153 -2.06 -14.42 0.03
N ILE A 154 -2.39 -14.49 -1.26
CA ILE A 154 -1.42 -14.83 -2.29
C ILE A 154 -0.59 -13.56 -2.57
N SER A 155 0.68 -13.69 -2.91
CA SER A 155 1.55 -12.59 -3.35
C SER A 155 2.23 -12.94 -4.65
#